data_AF-A0A956UH16-F1
#
_entry.id   AF-A0A956UH16-F1
#
_cell.length_a   1.000
_cell.length_b   1.000
_cell.length_c   1.000
_cell.angle_alpha   90.00
_cell.angle_beta   90.00
_cell.angle_gamma   90.00
#
_symmetry.space_group_name_H-M   'P 1'
#
loop_
_entity.id
_entity.type
_entity.pdbx_description
1 polymer ?
#
loop_
_entity_poly.entity_id
_entity_poly.type
_entity_poly.pdbx_seq_one_letter_code
_entity_poly.pdbx_strand_id
1 'polypeptide(L)'
;MNIAVIGGGLAGLAAACELVDLGHRPTIFERRPWAGGKTYSYVDRETGDEVDNGQHVFMQCTTAYTDFLRKLGTLGLCRRQRRLSVPVFNRDGRRSTLRASGLPAPLHLGWSFLRYKHIAASIKPGIARTLLKAARMSEQERASLHERSLGDWLRENGQGEVAIRDFWDFMLVPTLNASSDESSAADALFVLREGFLRSNHTAAIGVA
;
A
#
# COMPACT_ATOMS: atom_id res chain seq x y z
N MET A 1 -30.25 16.80 0.72
CA MET A 1 -30.91 15.58 0.19
C MET A 1 -30.73 14.44 1.19
N ASN A 2 -31.67 13.50 1.26
CA ASN A 2 -31.48 12.26 2.02
C ASN A 2 -30.76 11.25 1.13
N ILE A 3 -29.69 10.63 1.63
CA ILE A 3 -28.83 9.74 0.83
C ILE A 3 -28.66 8.42 1.58
N ALA A 4 -28.89 7.29 0.90
CA ALA A 4 -28.60 5.98 1.48
C ALA A 4 -27.14 5.59 1.19
N VAL A 5 -26.39 5.22 2.23
CA VAL A 5 -25.04 4.64 2.13
C VAL A 5 -25.13 3.17 2.53
N ILE A 6 -24.79 2.27 1.62
CA ILE A 6 -24.88 0.82 1.85
C ILE A 6 -23.49 0.30 2.28
N GLY A 7 -23.38 -0.15 3.53
CA GLY A 7 -22.15 -0.64 4.15
C GLY A 7 -21.55 0.34 5.16
N GLY A 8 -21.31 -0.14 6.37
CA GLY A 8 -20.71 0.60 7.49
C GLY A 8 -19.19 0.41 7.64
N GLY A 9 -18.50 0.00 6.57
CA GLY A 9 -17.03 -0.06 6.54
C GLY A 9 -16.37 1.31 6.39
N LEU A 10 -15.03 1.37 6.42
CA LEU A 10 -14.26 2.63 6.28
C LEU A 10 -14.72 3.49 5.10
N ALA A 11 -14.94 2.90 3.92
CA ALA A 11 -15.39 3.64 2.74
C ALA A 11 -16.78 4.26 2.92
N GLY A 12 -17.72 3.52 3.51
CA GLY A 12 -19.07 4.02 3.77
C GLY A 12 -19.10 5.10 4.86
N LEU A 13 -18.31 4.92 5.92
CA LEU A 13 -18.15 5.91 6.98
C LEU A 13 -17.50 7.20 6.45
N ALA A 14 -16.45 7.08 5.63
CA ALA A 14 -15.80 8.23 4.99
C ALA A 14 -16.75 8.96 4.03
N ALA A 15 -17.47 8.23 3.19
CA ALA A 15 -18.47 8.80 2.29
C ALA A 15 -19.59 9.52 3.07
N ALA A 16 -20.13 8.91 4.13
CA ALA A 16 -21.15 9.54 4.95
C ALA A 16 -20.62 10.83 5.62
N CYS A 17 -19.39 10.83 6.12
CA CYS A 17 -18.77 12.03 6.68
C CYS A 17 -18.64 13.15 5.64
N GLU A 18 -18.26 12.82 4.40
CA GLU A 18 -18.17 13.81 3.32
C GLU A 18 -19.55 14.35 2.92
N LEU A 19 -20.56 13.48 2.83
CA LEU A 19 -21.92 13.87 2.51
C LEU A 19 -22.52 14.81 3.58
N VAL A 20 -22.20 14.60 4.86
CA VAL A 20 -22.60 15.53 5.94
C VAL A 20 -21.98 16.91 5.73
N ASP A 21 -20.68 16.99 5.43
CA ASP A 21 -19.99 18.27 5.19
C ASP A 21 -20.57 19.03 3.99
N LEU A 22 -21.03 18.30 2.97
CA LEU A 22 -21.73 18.84 1.80
C LEU A 22 -23.20 19.24 2.08
N GLY A 23 -23.66 19.18 3.34
CA GLY A 23 -25.01 19.57 3.74
C GLY A 23 -26.09 18.53 3.38
N HIS A 24 -25.70 17.28 3.14
CA HIS A 24 -26.64 16.18 2.92
C HIS A 24 -26.95 15.43 4.23
N ARG A 25 -27.97 14.58 4.18
CA ARG A 25 -28.41 13.74 5.31
C ARG A 25 -28.22 12.26 4.93
N PRO A 26 -27.02 11.70 5.14
CA PRO A 26 -26.79 10.29 4.85
C PRO A 26 -27.38 9.39 5.94
N THR A 27 -27.96 8.27 5.51
CA THR A 27 -28.35 7.14 6.37
C THR A 27 -27.52 5.93 5.97
N ILE A 28 -26.77 5.37 6.93
CA ILE A 28 -25.92 4.20 6.70
C ILE A 28 -26.70 2.93 7.01
N PHE A 29 -26.67 1.97 6.08
CA PHE A 29 -27.23 0.64 6.25
C PHE A 29 -26.09 -0.37 6.36
N GLU A 30 -25.89 -0.94 7.56
CA GLU A 30 -24.92 -2.01 7.82
C GLU A 30 -25.66 -3.26 8.27
N ARG A 31 -25.24 -4.42 7.77
CA ARG A 31 -25.85 -5.71 8.10
C ARG A 31 -25.43 -6.19 9.49
N ARG A 32 -24.19 -5.92 9.89
CA ARG A 32 -23.64 -6.27 11.21
C ARG A 32 -24.18 -5.33 12.30
N PRO A 33 -24.23 -5.77 13.57
CA PRO A 33 -24.64 -4.89 14.67
C PRO A 33 -23.57 -3.87 15.07
N TRP A 34 -22.45 -3.79 14.34
CA TRP A 34 -21.37 -2.83 14.52
C TRP A 34 -20.83 -2.36 13.16
N ALA A 35 -20.22 -1.17 13.15
CA ALA A 35 -19.54 -0.60 11.99
C ALA A 35 -18.06 -1.05 11.91
N GLY A 36 -17.36 -0.63 10.87
CA GLY A 36 -15.93 -0.91 10.64
C GLY A 36 -15.67 -1.88 9.48
N GLY A 37 -16.62 -2.75 9.14
CA GLY A 37 -16.45 -3.69 8.02
C GLY A 37 -15.32 -4.69 8.29
N LYS A 38 -14.19 -4.55 7.59
CA LYS A 38 -12.97 -5.35 7.86
C LYS A 38 -12.10 -4.76 8.96
N THR A 39 -12.35 -3.52 9.40
CA THR A 39 -11.60 -2.86 10.47
C THR A 39 -12.38 -2.89 11.78
N TYR A 40 -12.25 -3.98 12.52
CA TYR A 40 -12.90 -4.16 13.82
C TYR A 40 -12.04 -5.05 14.72
N SER A 41 -12.22 -4.88 16.01
CA SER A 41 -11.63 -5.72 17.04
C SER A 41 -12.77 -6.36 17.84
N TYR A 42 -12.53 -7.52 18.46
CA TYR A 42 -13.50 -8.22 19.28
C TYR A 42 -12.80 -8.91 20.46
N VAL A 43 -13.50 -9.08 21.56
CA VAL A 43 -13.00 -9.87 22.69
C VAL A 43 -13.27 -11.34 22.40
N ASP A 44 -12.21 -12.14 22.35
CA ASP A 44 -12.31 -13.59 22.29
C ASP A 44 -12.94 -14.10 23.59
N ARG A 45 -14.01 -14.89 23.47
CA ARG A 45 -14.77 -15.38 24.62
C ARG A 45 -14.06 -16.48 25.39
N GLU A 46 -13.12 -17.18 24.77
CA GLU A 46 -12.38 -18.27 25.42
C GLU A 46 -11.18 -17.73 26.19
N THR A 47 -10.41 -16.83 25.58
CA THR A 47 -9.17 -16.27 26.15
C THR A 47 -9.40 -14.99 26.94
N GLY A 48 -10.44 -14.21 26.61
CA GLY A 48 -10.67 -12.86 27.14
C GLY A 48 -9.81 -11.78 26.50
N ASP A 49 -8.98 -12.13 25.52
CA ASP A 49 -8.10 -11.20 24.82
C ASP A 49 -8.86 -10.37 23.78
N GLU A 50 -8.48 -9.10 23.60
CA GLU A 50 -8.93 -8.32 22.45
C GLU A 50 -8.16 -8.73 21.20
N VAL A 51 -8.89 -9.28 20.23
CA VAL A 51 -8.37 -9.73 18.94
C VAL A 51 -8.76 -8.73 17.87
N ASP A 52 -7.77 -8.23 17.15
CA ASP A 52 -7.98 -7.37 16.00
C ASP A 52 -8.18 -8.20 14.71
N ASN A 53 -9.11 -7.80 13.85
CA ASN A 53 -9.37 -8.43 12.55
C ASN A 53 -8.30 -8.09 11.49
N GLY A 54 -7.02 -8.15 11.90
CA GLY A 54 -5.82 -7.98 11.09
C GLY A 54 -5.17 -6.61 11.25
N GLN A 55 -3.84 -6.57 11.39
CA GLN A 55 -3.10 -5.32 11.59
C GLN A 55 -3.47 -4.26 10.54
N HIS A 56 -4.08 -3.16 10.98
CA HIS A 56 -4.51 -2.05 10.13
C HIS A 56 -3.32 -1.18 9.71
N VAL A 57 -2.43 -1.79 8.90
CA VAL A 57 -1.23 -1.19 8.36
C VAL A 57 -1.58 -0.30 7.16
N PHE A 58 -1.05 0.90 7.12
CA PHE A 58 -1.20 1.82 5.99
C PHE A 58 0.13 2.49 5.64
N MET A 59 0.28 2.89 4.39
CA MET A 59 1.42 3.71 3.93
C MET A 59 1.06 5.19 4.00
N GLN A 60 2.01 6.07 4.27
CA GLN A 60 1.75 7.52 4.35
C GLN A 60 1.33 8.14 3.00
N CYS A 61 1.48 7.43 1.87
CA CYS A 61 0.87 7.83 0.59
C CYS A 61 -0.66 7.72 0.57
N THR A 62 -1.29 7.03 1.52
CA THR A 62 -2.75 6.89 1.63
C THR A 62 -3.38 8.15 2.25
N THR A 63 -3.19 9.29 1.58
CA THR A 63 -3.56 10.62 2.11
C THR A 63 -5.03 10.68 2.51
N ALA A 64 -5.94 10.17 1.68
CA ALA A 64 -7.38 10.10 1.97
C ALA A 64 -7.69 9.37 3.30
N TYR A 65 -6.99 8.28 3.60
CA TYR A 65 -7.16 7.57 4.87
C TYR A 65 -6.63 8.40 6.04
N THR A 66 -5.45 9.01 5.90
CA THR A 66 -4.91 9.87 6.96
C THR A 66 -5.73 11.16 7.18
N ASP A 67 -6.34 11.69 6.13
CA ASP A 67 -7.25 12.85 6.19
C ASP A 67 -8.54 12.46 6.91
N PHE A 68 -9.09 11.27 6.60
CA PHE A 68 -10.23 10.71 7.31
C PHE A 68 -9.94 10.54 8.81
N LEU A 69 -8.79 9.97 9.17
CA LEU A 69 -8.38 9.85 10.58
C LEU A 69 -8.17 11.21 11.26
N ARG A 70 -7.70 12.23 10.54
CA ARG A 70 -7.61 13.61 11.08
C ARG A 70 -8.98 14.20 11.32
N LYS A 71 -9.91 14.00 10.40
CA LYS A 71 -11.30 14.45 10.52
C LYS A 71 -11.99 13.82 11.74
N LEU A 72 -11.71 12.55 12.03
CA LEU A 72 -12.20 11.87 13.23
C LEU A 72 -11.43 12.23 14.52
N GLY A 73 -10.32 12.97 14.43
CA GLY A 73 -9.45 13.26 15.58
C GLY A 73 -8.66 12.04 16.08
N THR A 74 -8.63 10.93 15.35
CA THR A 74 -8.04 9.65 15.78
C THR A 74 -6.64 9.40 15.24
N LEU A 75 -6.12 10.23 14.33
CA LEU A 75 -4.77 10.05 13.77
C LEU A 75 -3.66 9.98 14.85
N GLY A 76 -3.86 10.63 15.99
CA GLY A 76 -2.92 10.60 17.12
C GLY A 76 -2.84 9.25 17.84
N LEU A 77 -3.84 8.38 17.66
CA LEU A 77 -3.86 7.02 18.20
C LEU A 77 -2.98 6.07 17.37
N CYS A 78 -2.71 6.42 16.11
CA CYS A 78 -1.92 5.59 15.21
C CYS A 78 -0.41 5.72 15.49
N ARG A 79 0.30 4.59 15.50
CA ARG A 79 1.77 4.57 15.50
C ARG A 79 2.27 4.78 14.08
N ARG A 80 2.97 5.88 13.82
CA ARG A 80 3.48 6.22 12.48
C ARG A 80 4.99 6.35 12.44
N GLN A 81 5.60 5.72 11.45
CA GLN A 81 7.00 5.90 11.14
C GLN A 81 7.21 7.26 10.45
N ARG A 82 8.30 7.95 10.81
CA ARG A 82 8.73 9.16 10.07
C ARG A 82 9.26 8.84 8.67
N ARG A 83 9.91 7.68 8.54
CA ARG A 83 10.47 7.13 7.30
C ARG A 83 10.40 5.61 7.36
N LEU A 84 10.28 4.95 6.21
CA LEU A 84 10.23 3.50 6.14
C LEU A 84 11.44 2.89 6.87
N SER A 85 11.17 1.97 7.79
CA SER A 85 12.18 1.16 8.46
C SER A 85 11.56 -0.15 8.93
N VAL A 86 11.57 -1.16 8.08
CA VAL A 86 10.99 -2.48 8.40
C VAL A 86 12.01 -3.60 8.28
N PRO A 87 12.06 -4.53 9.24
CA PRO A 87 12.78 -5.78 9.06
C PRO A 87 12.03 -6.66 8.06
N VAL A 88 12.77 -7.36 7.19
CA VAL A 88 12.20 -8.37 6.29
C VAL A 88 12.91 -9.69 6.51
N PHE A 89 12.14 -10.73 6.75
CA PHE A 89 12.65 -12.08 6.95
C PHE A 89 12.33 -12.93 5.72
N ASN A 90 13.31 -13.69 5.23
CA ASN A 90 13.05 -14.72 4.22
C ASN A 90 12.53 -15.99 4.91
N ARG A 91 12.22 -17.03 4.11
CA ARG A 91 11.73 -18.32 4.63
C ARG A 91 12.71 -19.02 5.58
N ASP A 92 14.00 -18.75 5.46
CA ASP A 92 15.05 -19.31 6.33
C ASP A 92 15.26 -18.49 7.62
N GLY A 93 14.41 -17.48 7.88
CA GLY A 93 14.54 -16.60 9.04
C GLY A 93 15.70 -15.60 8.94
N ARG A 94 16.38 -15.48 7.79
CA ARG A 94 17.45 -14.49 7.60
C ARG A 94 16.84 -13.10 7.52
N ARG A 95 17.40 -12.18 8.32
CA ARG A 95 16.96 -10.79 8.37
C ARG A 95 17.67 -9.91 7.32
N SER A 96 16.87 -9.13 6.62
CA SER A 96 17.25 -7.93 5.88
C SER A 96 16.44 -6.74 6.43
N THR A 97 16.69 -5.53 5.95
CA THR A 97 15.94 -4.34 6.38
C THR A 97 15.71 -3.42 5.19
N LEU A 98 14.47 -2.96 5.04
CA LEU A 98 14.10 -1.89 4.12
C LEU A 98 14.07 -0.58 4.91
N ARG A 99 15.02 0.32 4.64
CA ARG A 99 15.16 1.60 5.34
C ARG A 99 15.31 2.75 4.35
N ALA A 100 14.40 3.72 4.44
CA ALA A 100 14.52 4.97 3.71
C ALA A 100 15.53 5.92 4.38
N SER A 101 16.44 6.47 3.57
CA SER A 101 17.37 7.53 3.94
C SER A 101 16.71 8.92 3.86
N GLY A 102 17.48 9.98 4.12
CA GLY A 102 17.02 11.36 3.97
C GLY A 102 17.08 11.91 2.55
N LEU A 103 17.61 11.16 1.58
CA LEU A 103 17.71 11.59 0.19
C LEU A 103 16.31 11.79 -0.42
N PRO A 104 16.18 12.58 -1.51
CA PRO A 104 14.92 12.70 -2.24
C PRO A 104 14.55 11.39 -2.95
N ALA A 105 13.30 11.26 -3.37
CA ALA A 105 12.91 10.18 -4.26
C ALA A 105 13.52 10.38 -5.66
N PRO A 106 13.90 9.29 -6.37
CA PRO A 106 13.80 7.88 -5.97
C PRO A 106 15.01 7.34 -5.18
N LEU A 107 15.98 8.18 -4.82
CA LEU A 107 17.26 7.75 -4.21
C LEU A 107 17.15 7.31 -2.73
N HIS A 108 16.09 7.71 -2.04
CA HIS A 108 15.90 7.43 -0.60
C HIS A 108 15.99 5.95 -0.22
N LEU A 109 15.58 5.02 -1.09
CA LEU A 109 15.70 3.56 -0.88
C LEU A 109 16.94 2.94 -1.51
N GLY A 110 17.74 3.70 -2.26
CA GLY A 110 18.87 3.19 -3.05
C GLY A 110 19.88 2.41 -2.21
N TRP A 111 20.28 2.94 -1.04
CA TRP A 111 21.22 2.24 -0.15
C TRP A 111 20.64 0.93 0.41
N SER A 112 19.34 0.95 0.73
CA SER A 112 18.64 -0.23 1.22
C SER A 112 18.54 -1.29 0.14
N PHE A 113 18.21 -0.89 -1.08
CA PHE A 113 18.12 -1.76 -2.25
C PHE A 113 19.46 -2.43 -2.57
N LEU A 114 20.55 -1.65 -2.59
CA LEU A 114 21.90 -2.17 -2.83
C LEU A 114 22.32 -3.21 -1.79
N ARG A 115 22.00 -2.99 -0.50
CA ARG A 115 22.35 -3.91 0.60
C ARG A 115 21.32 -5.00 0.86
N TYR A 116 20.18 -4.98 0.18
CA TYR A 116 19.10 -5.94 0.42
C TYR A 116 19.57 -7.36 0.09
N LYS A 117 19.48 -8.25 1.09
CA LYS A 117 20.07 -9.60 1.04
C LYS A 117 19.21 -10.65 0.34
N HIS A 118 17.92 -10.37 0.18
CA HIS A 118 16.95 -11.34 -0.35
C HIS A 118 16.82 -11.29 -1.88
N ILE A 119 17.66 -10.48 -2.54
CA ILE A 119 17.68 -10.29 -3.99
C ILE A 119 19.13 -10.41 -4.45
N ALA A 120 19.37 -11.28 -5.42
CA ALA A 120 20.70 -11.49 -5.99
C ALA A 120 21.24 -10.19 -6.61
N ALA A 121 22.54 -9.92 -6.43
CA ALA A 121 23.16 -8.71 -6.96
C ALA A 121 23.07 -8.61 -8.50
N SER A 122 23.04 -9.75 -9.19
CA SER A 122 22.96 -9.84 -10.66
C SER A 122 21.67 -9.28 -11.26
N ILE A 123 20.54 -9.34 -10.54
CA ILE A 123 19.24 -8.87 -11.04
C ILE A 123 18.94 -7.41 -10.68
N LYS A 124 19.70 -6.82 -9.75
CA LYS A 124 19.48 -5.45 -9.27
C LYS A 124 19.58 -4.36 -10.36
N PRO A 125 20.54 -4.41 -11.31
CA PRO A 125 20.61 -3.41 -12.37
C PRO A 125 19.35 -3.38 -13.25
N GLY A 126 18.80 -4.57 -13.57
CA GLY A 126 17.57 -4.70 -14.36
C GLY A 126 16.38 -4.10 -13.62
N ILE A 127 16.23 -4.38 -12.33
CA ILE A 127 15.18 -3.80 -11.48
C ILE A 127 15.32 -2.28 -11.41
N ALA A 128 16.54 -1.78 -11.14
CA ALA A 128 16.80 -0.34 -11.03
C ALA A 128 16.46 0.42 -12.32
N ARG A 129 16.81 -0.13 -13.49
CA ARG A 129 16.45 0.43 -14.79
C ARG A 129 14.93 0.51 -14.97
N THR A 130 14.21 -0.55 -14.61
CA THR A 130 12.75 -0.62 -14.74
C THR A 130 12.05 0.34 -13.77
N LEU A 131 12.54 0.47 -12.53
CA LEU A 131 12.05 1.48 -11.57
C LEU A 131 12.28 2.90 -12.07
N LEU A 132 13.45 3.20 -12.66
CA LEU A 132 13.72 4.52 -13.25
C LEU A 132 12.81 4.81 -14.44
N LYS A 133 12.51 3.79 -15.26
CA LYS A 133 11.55 3.93 -16.36
C LYS A 133 10.14 4.21 -15.82
N ALA A 134 9.69 3.47 -14.81
CA ALA A 134 8.41 3.71 -14.14
C ALA A 134 8.33 5.11 -13.50
N ALA A 135 9.42 5.57 -12.87
CA ALA A 135 9.48 6.89 -12.24
C ALA A 135 9.38 8.06 -13.25
N ARG A 136 9.80 7.85 -14.50
CA ARG A 136 9.79 8.85 -15.57
C ARG A 136 8.54 8.76 -16.45
N MET A 137 7.71 7.74 -16.27
CA MET A 137 6.51 7.52 -17.06
C MET A 137 5.46 8.58 -16.75
N SER A 138 4.88 9.16 -17.79
CA SER A 138 3.75 10.09 -17.65
C SER A 138 2.47 9.38 -17.21
N GLU A 139 1.51 10.16 -16.70
CA GLU A 139 0.17 9.67 -16.36
C GLU A 139 -0.50 8.98 -17.56
N GLN A 140 -0.41 9.60 -18.73
CA GLN A 140 -1.04 9.11 -19.96
C GLN A 140 -0.42 7.79 -20.44
N GLU A 141 0.91 7.69 -20.43
CA GLU A 141 1.60 6.45 -20.77
C GLU A 141 1.24 5.33 -19.79
N ARG A 142 1.19 5.61 -18.48
CA ARG A 142 0.78 4.62 -17.47
C ARG A 142 -0.66 4.17 -17.71
N ALA A 143 -1.58 5.10 -17.91
CA ALA A 143 -3.00 4.80 -18.14
C ALA A 143 -3.22 3.94 -19.39
N SER A 144 -2.40 4.12 -20.43
CA SER A 144 -2.46 3.29 -21.64
C SER A 144 -2.14 1.80 -21.41
N LEU A 145 -1.57 1.46 -20.26
CA LEU A 145 -1.21 0.08 -19.88
C LEU A 145 -2.31 -0.63 -19.09
N HIS A 146 -3.53 -0.09 -19.00
CA HIS A 146 -4.59 -0.64 -18.14
C HIS A 146 -4.97 -2.08 -18.49
N GLU A 147 -5.12 -2.37 -19.79
CA GLU A 147 -5.49 -3.69 -20.31
C GLU A 147 -4.32 -4.69 -20.35
N ARG A 148 -3.14 -4.29 -19.90
CA ARG A 148 -1.94 -5.13 -19.92
C ARG A 148 -1.65 -5.67 -18.53
N SER A 149 -1.21 -6.93 -18.45
CA SER A 149 -0.70 -7.46 -17.20
C SER A 149 0.63 -6.77 -16.83
N LEU A 150 0.88 -6.61 -15.52
CA LEU A 150 2.18 -6.14 -15.06
C LEU A 150 3.29 -7.11 -15.47
N GLY A 151 3.05 -8.42 -15.38
CA GLY A 151 4.02 -9.45 -15.72
C GLY A 151 4.54 -9.33 -17.16
N ASP A 152 3.65 -9.15 -18.13
CA ASP A 152 4.04 -8.95 -19.54
C ASP A 152 4.87 -7.68 -19.71
N TRP A 153 4.44 -6.58 -19.08
CA TRP A 153 5.21 -5.33 -19.10
C TRP A 153 6.59 -5.51 -18.46
N LEU A 154 6.71 -6.25 -17.36
CA LEU A 154 7.99 -6.52 -16.70
C LEU A 154 8.91 -7.37 -17.58
N ARG A 155 8.38 -8.42 -18.22
CA ARG A 155 9.14 -9.29 -19.14
C ARG A 155 9.66 -8.53 -20.36
N GLU A 156 8.83 -7.67 -20.96
CA GLU A 156 9.26 -6.76 -22.04
C GLU A 156 10.37 -5.78 -21.61
N ASN A 157 10.40 -5.42 -20.32
CA ASN A 157 11.46 -4.60 -19.74
C ASN A 157 12.67 -5.41 -19.23
N GLY A 158 12.74 -6.69 -19.61
CA GLY A 158 13.85 -7.60 -19.33
C GLY A 158 13.90 -8.11 -17.90
N GLN A 159 12.77 -8.12 -17.19
CA GLN A 159 12.69 -8.78 -15.88
C GLN A 159 12.44 -10.28 -16.10
N GLY A 160 13.33 -11.12 -15.58
CA GLY A 160 13.10 -12.56 -15.51
C GLY A 160 12.21 -12.95 -14.33
N GLU A 161 11.71 -14.18 -14.33
CA GLU A 161 10.77 -14.71 -13.32
C GLU A 161 11.26 -14.57 -11.87
N VAL A 162 12.58 -14.71 -11.64
CA VAL A 162 13.16 -14.53 -10.29
C VAL A 162 12.99 -13.09 -9.80
N ALA A 163 13.16 -12.08 -10.68
CA ALA A 163 12.95 -10.69 -10.30
C ALA A 163 11.46 -10.40 -10.08
N ILE A 164 10.59 -10.94 -10.94
CA ILE A 164 9.13 -10.83 -10.81
C ILE A 164 8.69 -11.37 -9.44
N ARG A 165 9.02 -12.62 -9.13
CA ARG A 165 8.64 -13.27 -7.87
C ARG A 165 9.27 -12.62 -6.62
N ASP A 166 10.59 -12.43 -6.62
CA ASP A 166 11.32 -12.09 -5.38
C ASP A 166 11.36 -10.58 -5.08
N PHE A 167 11.02 -9.74 -6.06
CA PHE A 167 10.98 -8.28 -5.89
C PHE A 167 9.61 -7.69 -6.19
N TRP A 168 9.08 -7.90 -7.40
CA TRP A 168 7.85 -7.22 -7.84
C TRP A 168 6.62 -7.76 -7.10
N ASP A 169 6.39 -9.07 -7.11
CA ASP A 169 5.29 -9.72 -6.40
C ASP A 169 5.42 -9.56 -4.90
N PHE A 170 6.64 -9.66 -4.35
CA PHE A 170 6.89 -9.40 -2.93
C PHE A 170 6.36 -8.02 -2.47
N MET A 171 6.52 -7.00 -3.30
CA MET A 171 6.02 -5.65 -2.99
C MET A 171 4.54 -5.46 -3.31
N LEU A 172 4.05 -6.07 -4.39
CA LEU A 172 2.76 -5.72 -4.99
C LEU A 172 1.62 -6.65 -4.60
N VAL A 173 1.87 -7.94 -4.41
CA VAL A 173 0.84 -8.89 -3.98
C VAL A 173 0.19 -8.44 -2.66
N PRO A 174 0.92 -7.97 -1.63
CA PRO A 174 0.28 -7.47 -0.41
C PRO A 174 -0.62 -6.25 -0.61
N THR A 175 -0.43 -5.49 -1.69
CA THR A 175 -1.18 -4.26 -1.96
C THR A 175 -2.35 -4.50 -2.91
N LEU A 176 -2.13 -5.28 -3.98
CA LEU A 176 -3.11 -5.55 -5.04
C LEU A 176 -3.90 -6.82 -4.79
N ASN A 177 -3.44 -7.68 -3.88
CA ASN A 177 -4.01 -9.01 -3.62
C ASN A 177 -4.11 -9.88 -4.89
N ALA A 178 -3.18 -9.67 -5.84
CA ALA A 178 -3.07 -10.36 -7.12
C ALA A 178 -1.60 -10.43 -7.54
N SER A 179 -1.22 -11.46 -8.28
CA SER A 179 0.14 -11.60 -8.83
C SER A 179 0.41 -10.58 -9.95
N SER A 180 1.67 -10.43 -10.35
CA SER A 180 2.03 -9.58 -11.49
C SER A 180 1.30 -9.96 -12.79
N ASP A 181 1.03 -11.25 -13.02
CA ASP A 181 0.34 -11.71 -14.23
C ASP A 181 -1.17 -11.45 -14.19
N GLU A 182 -1.75 -11.31 -13.00
CA GLU A 182 -3.19 -11.05 -12.79
C GLU A 182 -3.50 -9.56 -12.59
N SER A 183 -2.49 -8.73 -12.34
CA SER A 183 -2.65 -7.31 -12.03
C SER A 183 -2.50 -6.44 -13.26
N SER A 184 -3.33 -5.40 -13.36
CA SER A 184 -3.13 -4.33 -14.35
C SER A 184 -1.78 -3.64 -14.15
N ALA A 185 -1.00 -3.51 -15.23
CA ALA A 185 0.26 -2.79 -15.22
C ALA A 185 0.06 -1.33 -14.81
N ALA A 186 -1.02 -0.68 -15.25
CA ALA A 186 -1.32 0.70 -14.91
C ALA A 186 -1.50 0.90 -13.40
N ASP A 187 -2.24 0.00 -12.74
CA ASP A 187 -2.56 0.10 -11.31
C ASP A 187 -1.37 -0.28 -10.44
N ALA A 188 -0.62 -1.32 -10.83
CA ALA A 188 0.61 -1.69 -10.15
C ALA A 188 1.68 -0.59 -10.22
N LEU A 189 1.86 0.03 -11.39
CA LEU A 189 2.77 1.16 -11.56
C LEU A 189 2.32 2.40 -10.78
N PHE A 190 1.01 2.60 -10.62
CA PHE A 190 0.47 3.64 -9.73
C PHE A 190 0.86 3.38 -8.28
N VAL A 191 0.65 2.17 -7.77
CA VAL A 191 1.07 1.78 -6.41
C VAL A 191 2.57 2.01 -6.20
N LEU A 192 3.41 1.59 -7.15
CA LEU A 192 4.86 1.81 -7.08
C LEU A 192 5.20 3.30 -7.04
N ARG A 193 4.56 4.09 -7.91
CA ARG A 193 4.81 5.53 -8.00
C ARG A 193 4.45 6.23 -6.70
N GLU A 194 3.21 6.05 -6.25
CA GLU A 194 2.67 6.74 -5.09
C GLU A 194 3.30 6.27 -3.79
N GLY A 195 3.52 4.96 -3.64
CA GLY A 195 4.13 4.40 -2.44
C GLY A 195 5.62 4.70 -2.34
N PHE A 196 6.39 4.44 -3.40
CA PHE A 196 7.84 4.30 -3.32
C PHE A 196 8.65 5.31 -4.14
N LEU A 197 8.04 6.04 -5.07
CA LEU A 197 8.79 6.93 -5.99
C LEU A 197 8.41 8.40 -5.90
N ARG A 198 7.27 8.74 -5.26
CA ARG A 198 6.77 10.12 -5.16
C ARG A 198 7.52 10.97 -4.14
N SER A 199 7.80 10.43 -2.95
CA SER A 199 8.57 11.15 -1.92
C SER A 199 9.32 10.17 -1.01
N ASN A 200 10.18 10.69 -0.14
CA ASN A 200 11.00 9.86 0.75
C ASN A 200 10.28 9.38 2.02
N HIS A 201 9.06 9.87 2.25
CA HIS A 201 8.24 9.52 3.41
C HIS A 201 6.98 8.73 3.04
N THR A 202 6.58 8.69 1.76
CA THR A 202 5.35 8.04 1.30
C THR A 202 5.33 6.54 1.60
N ALA A 203 6.51 5.90 1.55
CA ALA A 203 6.65 4.49 1.88
C ALA A 203 6.61 4.20 3.39
N ALA A 204 6.65 5.22 4.25
CA ALA A 204 6.65 5.02 5.69
C ALA A 204 5.30 4.46 6.16
N ILE A 205 5.37 3.54 7.12
CA ILE A 205 4.22 2.77 7.58
C ILE A 205 3.59 3.40 8.82
N GLY A 206 2.26 3.43 8.84
CA GLY A 206 1.43 3.61 10.02
C GLY A 206 0.72 2.32 10.40
N VAL A 207 0.43 2.18 11.69
CA VAL A 207 -0.45 1.15 12.24
C VAL A 207 -1.51 1.86 13.07
N ALA A 208 -2.77 1.65 12.71
CA ALA A 208 -3.92 2.11 13.49
C ALA A 208 -4.30 1.05 14.53
#